data_AF-A0A1V1P5F0-F1
#
_entry.id   AF-A0A1V1P5F0-F1
#
_cell.length_a   1.000
_cell.length_b   1.000
_cell.length_c   1.000
_cell.angle_alpha   90.00
_cell.angle_beta   90.00
_cell.angle_gamma   90.00
#
_symmetry.space_group_name_H-M   'P 1'
#
loop_
_entity.id
_entity.type
_entity.pdbx_description
1 polymer ?
#
loop_
_entity_poly.entity_id
_entity_poly.type
_entity_poly.pdbx_seq_one_letter_code
_entity_poly.pdbx_strand_id
1 'polypeptide(L)'
;MVTAKVNEVDCLMGLDIGADDYICKPFSPKEVIARIKAVLRRYNIHSAGNTKHTNIYIQTESKQLVVYGNTIDVTPYEFSLLELLFSQPGTIFSRAKLIKQVQGYQYEG
;
A
#
# COMPACT_ATOMS: atom_id res chain seq x y z
N MET A 1 9.73 3.57 25.16
CA MET A 1 10.32 3.88 26.48
C MET A 1 10.84 5.32 26.43
N VAL A 2 10.38 6.23 27.29
CA VAL A 2 10.84 7.62 27.28
C VAL A 2 12.01 7.75 28.26
N THR A 3 13.23 7.89 27.77
CA THR A 3 14.44 7.91 28.61
C THR A 3 15.09 9.31 28.57
N ALA A 4 15.82 9.67 29.63
CA ALA A 4 16.59 10.93 29.71
C ALA A 4 18.10 10.69 29.47
N LYS A 5 18.46 9.52 28.93
CA LYS A 5 19.83 9.12 28.71
C LYS A 5 20.26 9.56 27.30
N VAL A 6 21.13 10.57 27.26
CA VAL A 6 21.54 11.29 26.04
C VAL A 6 22.92 10.82 25.53
N ASN A 7 23.65 10.02 26.33
CA ASN A 7 24.97 9.53 25.94
C ASN A 7 24.84 8.58 24.75
N GLU A 8 25.76 8.69 23.80
CA GLU A 8 25.81 7.85 22.61
C GLU A 8 25.79 6.36 22.94
N VAL A 9 26.51 5.97 23.99
CA VAL A 9 26.56 4.58 24.48
C VAL A 9 25.17 4.06 24.87
N ASP A 10 24.32 4.89 25.49
CA ASP A 10 22.97 4.50 25.89
C ASP A 10 22.03 4.37 24.68
N CYS A 11 22.24 5.19 23.64
CA CYS A 11 21.49 5.13 22.39
C CYS A 11 21.85 3.85 21.61
N LEU A 12 23.15 3.56 21.47
CA LEU A 12 23.64 2.35 20.82
C LEU A 12 23.16 1.09 21.54
N MET A 13 23.30 1.04 22.87
CA MET A 13 22.76 -0.08 23.65
C MET A 13 21.24 -0.22 23.49
N GLY A 14 20.50 0.89 23.47
CA GLY A 14 19.05 0.86 23.28
C GLY A 14 18.64 0.23 21.95
N LEU A 15 19.35 0.57 20.88
CA LEU A 15 19.14 0.01 19.54
C LEU A 15 19.59 -1.46 19.47
N ASP A 16 20.73 -1.81 20.05
CA ASP A 16 21.26 -3.19 20.06
C ASP A 16 20.36 -4.18 20.82
N ILE A 17 19.67 -3.71 21.87
CA ILE A 17 18.70 -4.51 22.63
C ILE A 17 17.37 -4.68 21.86
N GLY A 18 17.23 -4.05 20.70
CA GLY A 18 16.11 -4.25 19.77
C GLY A 18 15.11 -3.10 19.71
N ALA A 19 15.49 -1.86 20.09
CA ALA A 19 14.64 -0.71 19.85
C ALA A 19 14.58 -0.37 18.35
N ASP A 20 13.37 -0.14 17.82
CA ASP A 20 13.15 0.27 16.43
C ASP A 20 13.67 1.70 16.12
N ASP A 21 13.69 2.58 17.12
CA ASP A 21 14.24 3.93 17.07
C ASP A 21 14.54 4.42 18.51
N TYR A 22 15.46 5.38 18.65
CA TYR A 22 15.84 5.97 19.93
C TYR A 22 15.94 7.50 19.80
N ILE A 23 15.23 8.25 20.66
CA ILE A 23 15.16 9.72 20.61
C ILE A 23 15.61 10.30 21.96
N CYS A 24 16.70 11.06 21.94
CA CYS A 24 17.21 11.74 23.12
C CYS A 24 16.49 13.06 23.39
N LYS A 25 16.43 13.48 24.66
CA LYS A 25 15.95 14.82 25.04
C LYS A 25 17.06 15.87 24.91
N PRO A 26 16.72 17.15 24.60
CA PRO A 26 15.37 17.65 24.32
C PRO A 26 14.95 17.36 22.87
N PHE A 27 13.73 16.85 22.69
CA PHE A 27 13.14 16.61 21.36
C PHE A 27 11.94 17.51 21.13
N SER A 28 11.62 17.77 19.86
CA SER A 28 10.36 18.44 19.51
C SER A 28 9.21 17.44 19.38
N PRO A 29 7.96 17.80 19.72
CA PRO A 29 6.81 16.94 19.46
C PRO A 29 6.67 16.54 17.98
N LYS A 30 7.05 17.44 17.07
CA LYS A 30 7.03 17.19 15.61
C LYS A 30 8.02 16.09 15.21
N GLU A 31 9.20 16.06 15.82
CA GLU A 31 10.21 15.04 15.57
C GLU A 31 9.72 13.65 15.98
N VAL A 32 9.12 13.54 17.18
CA VAL A 32 8.56 12.28 17.66
C VAL A 32 7.48 11.77 16.70
N ILE A 33 6.57 12.65 16.26
CA ILE A 33 5.53 12.28 15.28
C ILE A 33 6.13 11.82 13.95
N ALA A 34 7.15 12.50 13.44
CA ALA A 34 7.80 12.14 12.18
C ALA A 34 8.47 10.76 12.26
N ARG A 35 9.15 10.47 13.37
CA ARG A 35 9.82 9.19 13.63
C ARG A 35 8.86 8.03 13.84
N ILE A 36 7.76 8.25 14.58
CA ILE A 36 6.67 7.26 14.70
C ILE A 36 6.13 6.91 13.31
N LYS A 37 5.85 7.91 12.46
CA LYS A 37 5.37 7.67 11.09
C LYS A 37 6.40 6.89 10.25
N ALA A 38 7.69 7.17 10.41
CA ALA A 38 8.75 6.47 9.69
C ALA A 38 8.86 4.99 10.09
N VAL A 39 8.79 4.70 11.40
CA VAL A 39 8.77 3.32 11.92
C VAL A 39 7.51 2.59 11.46
N LEU A 40 6.33 3.20 11.62
CA LEU A 40 5.07 2.61 11.18
C LEU A 40 5.02 2.35 9.67
N ARG A 41 5.68 3.19 8.84
CA ARG A 41 5.78 2.93 7.40
C ARG A 41 6.55 1.63 7.10
N ARG A 42 7.59 1.31 7.87
CA ARG A 42 8.32 0.03 7.73
C ARG A 42 7.42 -1.16 8.10
N TYR A 43 6.61 -1.01 9.15
CA TYR A 43 5.60 -2.01 9.50
C TYR A 43 4.50 -2.11 8.44
N ASN A 44 4.07 -1.02 7.81
CA ASN A 44 3.03 -1.04 6.77
C ASN A 44 3.51 -1.65 5.44
N ILE A 45 4.83 -1.69 5.19
CA ILE A 45 5.41 -2.49 4.10
C ILE A 45 5.21 -3.99 4.37
N HIS A 46 5.15 -4.41 5.65
CA HIS A 46 4.82 -5.79 6.05
C HIS A 46 3.32 -6.03 6.33
N SER A 47 2.55 -4.99 6.68
CA SER A 47 1.08 -5.02 6.74
C SER A 47 0.40 -4.78 5.39
N ALA A 48 1.16 -4.85 4.30
CA ALA A 48 0.67 -5.42 3.04
C ALA A 48 0.27 -6.92 3.18
N GLY A 49 0.16 -7.43 4.41
CA GLY A 49 -0.66 -8.58 4.81
C GLY A 49 -2.17 -8.38 4.60
N ASN A 50 -2.59 -7.80 3.48
CA ASN A 50 -3.63 -8.46 2.71
C ASN A 50 -2.90 -9.44 1.81
N THR A 51 -2.92 -10.70 2.20
CA THR A 51 -2.65 -11.83 1.31
C THR A 51 -3.52 -11.70 0.06
N LYS A 52 -2.97 -11.05 -0.95
CA LYS A 52 -3.12 -11.48 -2.33
C LYS A 52 -1.74 -11.38 -2.94
N HIS A 53 -1.00 -12.49 -2.89
CA HIS A 53 -0.37 -12.96 -4.12
C HIS A 53 -1.47 -13.21 -5.16
N THR A 54 -2.21 -12.17 -5.55
CA THR A 54 -2.69 -12.12 -6.91
C THR A 54 -1.41 -11.97 -7.66
N ASN A 55 -0.94 -13.07 -8.24
CA ASN A 55 0.06 -13.01 -9.29
C ASN A 55 -0.50 -12.30 -10.54
N ILE A 56 -1.47 -11.39 -10.35
CA ILE A 56 -2.24 -10.66 -11.34
C ILE A 56 -1.81 -9.19 -11.18
N TYR A 57 -1.17 -8.67 -12.21
CA TYR A 57 -0.74 -7.28 -12.31
C TYR A 57 -1.50 -6.61 -13.45
N ILE A 58 -2.00 -5.40 -13.21
CA ILE A 58 -2.56 -4.55 -14.26
C ILE A 58 -1.55 -3.45 -14.53
N GLN A 59 -1.01 -3.42 -15.74
CA GLN A 59 -0.15 -2.35 -16.20
C GLN A 59 -0.98 -1.36 -17.00
N THR A 60 -1.37 -0.24 -16.37
CA THR A 60 -2.23 0.78 -17.00
C THR A 60 -1.56 1.46 -18.19
N GLU A 61 -0.24 1.72 -18.15
CA GLU A 61 0.47 2.38 -19.27
C GLU A 61 0.49 1.53 -20.54
N SER A 62 0.79 0.24 -20.40
CA SER A 62 0.89 -0.71 -21.51
C SER A 62 -0.43 -1.42 -21.83
N LYS A 63 -1.47 -1.22 -21.01
CA LYS A 63 -2.76 -1.93 -21.03
C LYS A 63 -2.60 -3.46 -21.03
N GLN A 64 -1.70 -3.97 -20.19
CA GLN A 64 -1.42 -5.40 -20.09
C GLN A 64 -1.90 -5.98 -18.77
N LEU A 65 -2.49 -7.18 -18.85
CA LEU A 65 -2.79 -8.02 -17.70
C LEU A 65 -1.72 -9.11 -17.60
N VAL A 66 -1.02 -9.21 -16.47
CA VAL A 66 0.00 -10.24 -16.24
C VAL A 66 -0.46 -11.17 -15.13
N VAL A 67 -0.60 -12.47 -15.41
CA VAL A 67 -1.10 -13.50 -14.49
C VAL A 67 -0.03 -14.59 -14.33
N TYR A 68 0.49 -14.80 -13.12
CA TYR A 68 1.62 -15.69 -12.82
C TYR A 68 2.84 -15.43 -13.70
N GLY A 69 3.12 -14.16 -13.99
CA GLY A 69 4.26 -13.75 -14.83
C GLY A 69 4.01 -13.85 -16.33
N ASN A 70 2.83 -14.32 -16.77
CA ASN A 70 2.46 -14.42 -18.18
C ASN A 70 1.51 -13.29 -18.57
N THR A 71 1.76 -12.62 -19.69
CA THR A 71 0.81 -11.66 -20.26
C THR A 71 -0.41 -12.42 -20.80
N ILE A 72 -1.60 -11.96 -20.41
CA ILE A 72 -2.88 -12.50 -20.85
C ILE A 72 -3.55 -11.47 -21.75
N ASP A 73 -3.94 -11.91 -22.94
CA ASP A 73 -4.73 -11.10 -23.85
C ASP A 73 -6.15 -10.96 -23.30
N VAL A 74 -6.58 -9.71 -23.17
CA VAL A 74 -7.91 -9.33 -22.71
C VAL A 74 -8.50 -8.31 -23.65
N THR A 75 -9.82 -8.31 -23.77
CA THR A 75 -10.52 -7.25 -24.51
C THR A 75 -10.40 -5.92 -23.77
N PRO A 76 -10.58 -4.78 -24.47
CA PRO A 76 -10.57 -3.47 -23.83
C PRO A 76 -11.58 -3.35 -22.68
N TYR A 77 -12.74 -4.00 -22.80
CA TYR A 77 -13.78 -3.98 -21.75
C TYR A 77 -13.39 -4.81 -20.53
N GLU A 78 -12.84 -6.00 -20.72
CA GLU A 78 -12.33 -6.82 -19.61
C GLU A 78 -11.19 -6.11 -18.88
N PHE A 79 -10.28 -5.48 -19.62
CA PHE A 79 -9.20 -4.69 -19.03
C PHE A 79 -9.75 -3.54 -18.17
N SER A 80 -10.63 -2.71 -18.73
CA SER A 80 -11.24 -1.58 -18.01
C SER A 80 -12.05 -2.02 -16.79
N LEU A 81 -12.74 -3.16 -16.86
CA LEU A 81 -13.45 -3.73 -15.72
C LEU A 81 -12.49 -4.16 -14.62
N LEU A 82 -11.43 -4.88 -14.98
CA LEU A 82 -10.41 -5.33 -14.03
C LEU A 82 -9.68 -4.15 -13.41
N GLU A 83 -9.34 -3.13 -14.20
CA GLU A 83 -8.73 -1.89 -13.72
C GLU A 83 -9.62 -1.20 -12.68
N LEU A 84 -10.93 -1.09 -12.95
CA LEU A 84 -11.89 -0.54 -12.00
C LEU A 84 -11.93 -1.33 -10.69
N LEU A 85 -12.01 -2.67 -10.76
CA LEU A 85 -12.06 -3.54 -9.58
C LEU A 85 -10.76 -3.49 -8.77
N PHE A 86 -9.61 -3.40 -9.42
CA PHE A 86 -8.29 -3.33 -8.77
C PHE A 86 -8.01 -1.95 -8.18
N SER A 87 -8.57 -0.87 -8.75
CA SER A 87 -8.43 0.49 -8.21
C SER A 87 -9.16 0.69 -6.87
N GLN A 88 -10.21 -0.11 -6.60
CA GLN A 88 -11.08 0.02 -5.42
C GLN A 88 -11.32 -1.34 -4.74
N PRO A 89 -10.27 -2.00 -4.22
CA PRO A 89 -10.39 -3.34 -3.63
C PRO A 89 -11.35 -3.34 -2.43
N GLY A 90 -12.18 -4.39 -2.33
CA GLY A 90 -13.16 -4.55 -1.25
C GLY A 90 -14.46 -3.76 -1.43
N THR A 91 -14.60 -3.01 -2.53
CA THR A 91 -15.85 -2.29 -2.84
C THR A 91 -16.85 -3.22 -3.52
N ILE A 92 -18.09 -3.22 -3.05
CA ILE A 92 -19.21 -3.90 -3.72
C ILE A 92 -19.76 -2.96 -4.79
N PHE A 93 -19.74 -3.40 -6.05
CA PHE A 93 -20.33 -2.68 -7.16
C PHE A 93 -21.66 -3.30 -7.59
N SER A 94 -22.67 -2.48 -7.85
CA SER A 94 -23.86 -2.92 -8.56
C SER A 94 -23.56 -3.05 -10.05
N ARG A 95 -24.28 -3.94 -10.75
CA ARG A 95 -24.13 -4.15 -12.20
C ARG A 95 -24.26 -2.83 -12.98
N ALA A 96 -25.27 -2.02 -12.66
CA ALA A 96 -25.50 -0.73 -13.30
C ALA A 96 -24.31 0.24 -13.10
N LYS A 97 -23.68 0.22 -11.92
CA LYS A 97 -22.50 1.05 -11.63
C LYS A 97 -21.28 0.59 -12.43
N LEU A 98 -21.05 -0.71 -12.57
CA LEU A 98 -19.97 -1.26 -13.40
C LEU A 98 -20.13 -0.87 -14.86
N ILE A 99 -21.32 -1.10 -15.44
CA ILE A 99 -21.63 -0.73 -16.83
C ILE A 99 -21.37 0.75 -17.08
N LYS A 100 -21.90 1.61 -16.22
CA LYS A 100 -21.72 3.07 -16.31
C LYS A 100 -20.26 3.49 -16.27
N GLN A 101 -19.44 2.87 -15.42
CA GLN A 101 -18.04 3.25 -15.23
C GLN A 101 -17.10 2.66 -16.30
N VAL A 102 -17.42 1.48 -16.84
CA VAL A 102 -16.57 0.76 -17.82
C VAL A 102 -16.95 1.11 -19.26
N GLN A 103 -18.24 1.27 -19.57
CA GLN A 103 -18.74 1.48 -20.93
C GLN A 103 -19.18 2.94 -21.19
N GLY A 104 -19.33 3.75 -20.14
CA GLY A 104 -19.92 5.08 -20.24
C GLY A 104 -21.45 5.03 -20.39
N TYR A 105 -22.08 6.21 -20.46
CA TYR A 105 -23.55 6.35 -20.51
C TYR A 105 -24.21 5.85 -21.81
N GLN A 106 -23.45 5.33 -22.77
CA GLN A 106 -23.96 4.92 -24.08
C GLN A 106 -24.22 3.41 -24.23
N TYR A 107 -24.22 2.65 -23.13
CA TYR A 107 -24.65 1.25 -23.18
C TYR A 107 -26.18 1.16 -23.17
N GLU A 108 -26.79 1.27 -24.36
CA GLU A 108 -28.14 0.77 -24.60
C GLU A 108 -28.00 -0.73 -24.91
N GLY A 109 -28.50 -1.56 -23.99
CA GLY A 109 -28.32 -3.02 -24.03
C GLY A 109 -28.88 -3.69 -25.28
#